data_AF-A0A814LYC5-F1
#
_entry.id   AF-A0A814LYC5-F1
#
_cell.length_a   1.000
_cell.length_b   1.000
_cell.length_c   1.000
_cell.angle_alpha   90.00
_cell.angle_beta   90.00
_cell.angle_gamma   90.00
#
_symmetry.space_group_name_H-M   'P 1'
#
loop_
_entity.id
_entity.type
_entity.pdbx_description
1 polymer ?
#
loop_
_entity_poly.entity_id
_entity_poly.type
_entity_poly.pdbx_seq_one_letter_code
_entity_poly.pdbx_strand_id
1 'polypeptide(L)'
;MNKKSLPIRLLEYIYHYNVFIPDEDDYDDDDLDDNNDKVRDPALTLKQQLYTTRLYIPLFIIVLYILTFIAFVSPQDRLITVTNITPELFSQLSIEHADTLSCPCSTIAVPYEILVSNTISFHPVCSSIYVSKEWIQALYLSYASSLLVTDFRTTAKSQFELLADFCSICQKTVSESLTDLLDEQLVTVQLLSEDQVRSQILANVDLIKSSIPAQIESIVKLLQITTQSNSLVSALNTNIQAFTGLTLAQTPYIDPFSTHFYDENKTYQLNAWAQTCNIVSGTAFAGFYSLSPLDSINNHFQWPLYYPYLRNKIIPNATVDGFFSGCTPLDGLLVSTLDCLYSSTCLKNFADYFPDLNQTNSTWLNGLSASFQKRIPVKDLLSELFVEEWLPMINYPQYFTSCAPKRCTYTEINHMNLFYTAALLLALYGGLTILLRLITSFSVSVFFRLKHRSTNNNLNRAYKQLQETHSDSLECSCSNIAVPFEKFVTWLPRLHQLCSSDFITENWITLLSLSQSDFVGWYEMDWFGFGGTHFRFLSTLCQLANKTVTDAIQRFDIQSFITLNVTTETSFNIQLHIIVNDFAQSFITNFDLLIQTVQLLTQTDQPYKLNGNALLFYLTTQAEISGAQYDRV
;
A
#
# COMPACT_ATOMS: atom_id res chain seq x y z
N MET A 1 -68.98 -33.08 55.22
CA MET A 1 -68.56 -31.96 54.35
C MET A 1 -68.27 -30.77 55.27
N ASN A 2 -67.31 -29.87 55.02
CA ASN A 2 -66.46 -29.69 53.84
C ASN A 2 -65.02 -29.31 54.27
N LYS A 3 -63.97 -29.96 53.71
CA LYS A 3 -62.56 -29.61 54.00
C LYS A 3 -62.07 -28.55 53.00
N LYS A 4 -62.10 -27.27 53.38
CA LYS A 4 -61.23 -26.26 52.73
C LYS A 4 -59.77 -26.52 53.14
N SER A 5 -58.85 -26.44 52.19
CA SER A 5 -57.42 -26.75 52.40
C SER A 5 -56.68 -25.62 53.11
N LEU A 6 -55.57 -25.97 53.78
CA LEU A 6 -54.77 -25.05 54.60
C LEU A 6 -54.31 -23.76 53.87
N PRO A 7 -53.92 -23.78 52.57
CA PRO A 7 -53.52 -22.57 51.85
C PRO A 7 -54.59 -21.48 51.79
N ILE A 8 -55.88 -21.85 51.79
CA ILE A 8 -56.99 -20.90 51.66
C ILE A 8 -57.09 -20.01 52.92
N ARG A 9 -56.85 -20.57 54.12
CA ARG A 9 -56.85 -19.80 55.37
C ARG A 9 -55.66 -18.84 55.48
N LEU A 10 -54.50 -19.22 54.93
CA LEU A 10 -53.34 -18.32 54.84
C LEU A 10 -53.62 -17.14 53.90
N LEU A 11 -54.28 -17.39 52.76
CA LEU A 11 -54.73 -16.33 51.86
C LEU A 11 -55.77 -15.39 52.51
N GLU A 12 -56.75 -15.94 53.24
CA GLU A 12 -57.73 -15.13 54.00
C GLU A 12 -57.05 -14.26 55.09
N TYR A 13 -56.00 -14.76 55.75
CA TYR A 13 -55.26 -14.00 56.76
C TYR A 13 -54.38 -12.89 56.14
N ILE A 14 -53.69 -13.19 55.04
CA ILE A 14 -52.86 -12.22 54.29
C ILE A 14 -53.74 -11.13 53.64
N TYR A 15 -54.97 -11.44 53.22
CA TYR A 15 -55.90 -10.48 52.62
C TYR A 15 -56.27 -9.30 53.53
N HIS A 16 -56.17 -9.49 54.86
CA HIS A 16 -56.41 -8.47 55.89
C HIS A 16 -55.14 -7.90 56.52
N TYR A 17 -53.95 -8.42 56.18
CA TYR A 17 -52.69 -7.97 56.75
C TYR A 17 -52.20 -6.69 56.05
N ASN A 18 -52.02 -5.59 56.79
CA ASN A 18 -51.48 -4.34 56.25
C ASN A 18 -49.96 -4.30 56.47
N VAL A 19 -49.17 -4.23 55.39
CA VAL A 19 -47.70 -4.25 55.48
C VAL A 19 -47.12 -2.86 55.80
N PHE A 20 -47.95 -1.82 55.68
CA PHE A 20 -47.67 -0.45 56.09
C PHE A 20 -48.51 -0.11 57.32
N ILE A 21 -48.03 -0.52 58.50
CA ILE A 21 -48.43 0.06 59.77
C ILE A 21 -47.61 1.36 59.91
N PRO A 22 -48.22 2.51 60.25
CA PRO A 22 -47.45 3.70 60.60
C PRO A 22 -46.76 3.47 61.96
N ASP A 23 -45.52 3.92 62.10
CA ASP A 23 -44.89 4.04 63.41
C ASP A 23 -45.60 5.16 64.20
N GLU A 24 -45.81 4.99 65.51
CA GLU A 24 -46.78 5.82 66.27
C GLU A 24 -46.31 7.25 66.60
N ASP A 25 -45.07 7.62 66.28
CA ASP A 25 -44.42 8.87 66.71
C ASP A 25 -44.35 9.97 65.62
N ASP A 26 -44.85 9.74 64.40
CA ASP A 26 -44.67 10.63 63.23
C ASP A 26 -45.79 11.70 63.08
N TYR A 27 -46.24 12.28 64.21
CA TYR A 27 -47.19 13.39 64.30
C TYR A 27 -46.55 14.61 64.97
N ASP A 28 -45.85 15.45 64.19
CA ASP A 28 -45.45 16.79 64.63
C ASP A 28 -46.70 17.70 64.71
N ASP A 29 -47.19 17.94 65.93
CA ASP A 29 -48.30 18.85 66.26
C ASP A 29 -47.85 20.34 66.20
N ASP A 30 -47.30 20.79 65.06
CA ASP A 30 -46.86 22.19 64.87
C ASP A 30 -46.94 22.65 63.38
N ASP A 31 -48.16 22.89 62.87
CA ASP A 31 -48.39 23.87 61.79
C ASP A 31 -49.87 24.31 61.75
N LEU A 32 -50.16 25.45 62.38
CA LEU A 32 -51.47 26.13 62.30
C LEU A 32 -51.42 27.20 61.19
N ASP A 33 -51.98 26.90 60.03
CA ASP A 33 -52.39 27.95 59.07
C ASP A 33 -53.84 27.75 58.60
N ASP A 34 -54.57 28.85 58.54
CA ASP A 34 -56.02 28.89 58.30
C ASP A 34 -56.31 29.31 56.86
N ASN A 35 -56.55 28.33 55.97
CA ASN A 35 -57.50 28.49 54.85
C ASN A 35 -57.81 27.18 54.08
N ASN A 36 -59.08 26.77 54.11
CA ASN A 36 -59.83 25.97 53.11
C ASN A 36 -59.27 24.66 52.48
N ASP A 37 -60.08 23.60 52.65
CA ASP A 37 -60.31 22.50 51.69
C ASP A 37 -59.18 21.48 51.38
N LYS A 38 -58.85 20.64 52.37
CA LYS A 38 -59.32 19.23 52.36
C LYS A 38 -58.93 18.44 53.63
N VAL A 39 -59.92 18.08 54.43
CA VAL A 39 -59.78 16.96 55.39
C VAL A 39 -59.59 15.67 54.58
N ARG A 40 -58.40 15.06 54.64
CA ARG A 40 -58.08 13.83 53.92
C ARG A 40 -58.70 12.62 54.65
N ASP A 41 -59.95 12.31 54.30
CA ASP A 41 -60.78 11.23 54.85
C ASP A 41 -59.97 9.97 55.25
N PRO A 42 -59.95 9.56 56.54
CA PRO A 42 -59.20 8.39 56.99
C PRO A 42 -59.71 7.07 56.40
N ALA A 43 -60.95 7.01 55.91
CA ALA A 43 -61.45 5.86 55.16
C ALA A 43 -60.89 5.79 53.72
N LEU A 44 -60.35 6.89 53.19
CA LEU A 44 -59.69 6.95 51.89
C LEU A 44 -58.22 6.52 52.00
N THR A 45 -57.48 7.01 53.01
CA THR A 45 -56.08 6.62 53.25
C THR A 45 -55.94 5.13 53.57
N LEU A 46 -56.82 4.57 54.41
CA LEU A 46 -56.84 3.14 54.73
C LEU A 46 -57.11 2.28 53.48
N LYS A 47 -58.01 2.70 52.59
CA LYS A 47 -58.21 2.02 51.28
C LYS A 47 -56.94 2.10 50.42
N GLN A 48 -56.27 3.24 50.40
CA GLN A 48 -55.04 3.43 49.61
C GLN A 48 -53.90 2.53 50.10
N GLN A 49 -53.72 2.38 51.43
CA GLN A 49 -52.78 1.43 52.05
C GLN A 49 -53.12 -0.05 51.77
N LEU A 50 -54.41 -0.40 51.75
CA LEU A 50 -54.86 -1.74 51.36
C LEU A 50 -54.56 -2.03 49.88
N TYR A 51 -54.71 -1.05 48.98
CA TYR A 51 -54.34 -1.21 47.57
C TYR A 51 -52.82 -1.30 47.35
N THR A 52 -51.99 -0.49 48.03
CA THR A 52 -50.52 -0.61 47.91
C THR A 52 -50.01 -1.94 48.46
N THR A 53 -50.52 -2.43 49.59
CA THR A 53 -50.16 -3.76 50.13
C THR A 53 -50.58 -4.89 49.18
N ARG A 54 -51.78 -4.82 48.61
CA ARG A 54 -52.30 -5.83 47.65
C ARG A 54 -51.58 -5.82 46.31
N LEU A 55 -50.96 -4.71 45.91
CA LEU A 55 -50.07 -4.64 44.76
C LEU A 55 -48.65 -5.13 45.10
N TYR A 56 -48.14 -4.79 46.28
CA TYR A 56 -46.78 -5.10 46.72
C TYR A 56 -46.50 -6.60 46.79
N ILE A 57 -47.37 -7.40 47.43
CA ILE A 57 -47.13 -8.84 47.65
C ILE A 57 -46.96 -9.62 46.33
N PRO A 58 -47.88 -9.56 45.34
CA PRO A 58 -47.68 -10.28 44.08
C PRO A 58 -46.52 -9.71 43.26
N LEU A 59 -46.28 -8.40 43.29
CA LEU A 59 -45.20 -7.77 42.52
C LEU A 59 -43.82 -8.14 43.10
N PHE A 60 -43.70 -8.23 44.43
CA PHE A 60 -42.51 -8.79 45.11
C PHE A 60 -42.25 -10.23 44.68
N ILE A 61 -43.28 -11.09 44.68
CA ILE A 61 -43.15 -12.50 44.26
C ILE A 61 -42.74 -12.61 42.78
N ILE A 62 -43.33 -11.80 41.89
CA ILE A 62 -42.98 -11.77 40.46
C ILE A 62 -41.55 -11.30 40.23
N VAL A 63 -41.11 -10.23 40.90
CA VAL A 63 -39.72 -9.72 40.75
C VAL A 63 -38.72 -10.69 41.36
N LEU A 64 -39.02 -11.30 42.52
CA LEU A 64 -38.18 -12.36 43.09
C LEU A 64 -38.06 -13.55 42.13
N TYR A 65 -39.17 -14.00 41.54
CA TYR A 65 -39.16 -15.09 40.55
C TYR A 65 -38.31 -14.74 39.32
N ILE A 66 -38.49 -13.55 38.75
CA ILE A 66 -37.69 -13.06 37.61
C ILE A 66 -36.20 -12.99 37.96
N LEU A 67 -35.85 -12.48 39.14
CA LEU A 67 -34.46 -12.43 39.60
C LEU A 67 -33.88 -13.83 39.83
N THR A 68 -34.64 -14.78 40.40
CA THR A 68 -34.19 -16.18 40.52
C THR A 68 -34.01 -16.86 39.16
N PHE A 69 -34.88 -16.55 38.18
CA PHE A 69 -34.77 -17.11 36.84
C PHE A 69 -33.57 -16.54 36.08
N ILE A 70 -33.34 -15.22 36.14
CA ILE A 70 -32.16 -14.59 35.54
C ILE A 70 -30.88 -15.13 36.21
N ALA A 71 -30.81 -15.18 37.54
CA ALA A 71 -29.65 -15.70 38.28
C ALA A 71 -29.45 -17.23 38.18
N PHE A 72 -30.35 -17.95 37.51
CA PHE A 72 -30.24 -19.37 37.17
C PHE A 72 -29.88 -19.58 35.68
N VAL A 73 -30.28 -18.66 34.81
CA VAL A 73 -30.05 -18.73 33.35
C VAL A 73 -28.77 -17.98 32.91
N SER A 74 -28.32 -16.98 33.67
CA SER A 74 -27.04 -16.31 33.44
C SER A 74 -25.86 -17.29 33.62
N PRO A 75 -25.07 -17.60 32.57
CA PRO A 75 -23.84 -18.38 32.72
C PRO A 75 -22.84 -17.64 33.62
N GLN A 76 -21.94 -18.40 34.26
CA GLN A 76 -20.81 -17.82 35.00
C GLN A 76 -19.49 -18.29 34.40
N ASP A 77 -18.70 -17.32 33.95
CA ASP A 77 -17.37 -17.55 33.39
C ASP A 77 -16.40 -17.91 34.51
N ARG A 78 -15.81 -19.11 34.43
CA ARG A 78 -14.80 -19.58 35.36
C ARG A 78 -13.43 -19.48 34.72
N LEU A 79 -12.60 -18.55 35.21
CA LEU A 79 -11.20 -18.48 34.80
C LEU A 79 -10.44 -19.73 35.29
N ILE A 80 -9.85 -20.47 34.36
CA ILE A 80 -8.93 -21.58 34.59
C ILE A 80 -7.51 -21.08 34.31
N THR A 81 -6.51 -21.59 35.03
CA THR A 81 -5.10 -21.26 34.82
C THR A 81 -4.29 -22.53 34.62
N VAL A 82 -3.53 -22.58 33.53
CA VAL A 82 -2.64 -23.69 33.15
C VAL A 82 -1.19 -23.20 33.23
N THR A 83 -0.29 -24.07 33.71
CA THR A 83 1.16 -23.81 33.85
C THR A 83 1.96 -24.89 33.13
N ASN A 84 3.22 -24.61 32.78
CA ASN A 84 4.08 -25.47 31.96
C ASN A 84 3.49 -25.71 30.56
N ILE A 85 3.36 -24.63 29.79
CA ILE A 85 2.78 -24.64 28.44
C ILE A 85 3.80 -25.23 27.44
N THR A 86 3.40 -26.26 26.70
CA THR A 86 4.16 -26.81 25.55
C THR A 86 3.49 -26.41 24.23
N PRO A 87 4.17 -26.51 23.07
CA PRO A 87 3.57 -26.18 21.78
C PRO A 87 2.31 -26.99 21.48
N GLU A 88 2.30 -28.27 21.85
CA GLU A 88 1.18 -29.21 21.63
C GLU A 88 0.00 -28.87 22.55
N LEU A 89 0.27 -28.59 23.83
CA LEU A 89 -0.74 -28.18 24.80
C LEU A 89 -1.36 -26.82 24.43
N PHE A 90 -0.55 -25.88 23.97
CA PHE A 90 -1.06 -24.60 23.45
C PHE A 90 -1.89 -24.80 22.18
N SER A 91 -1.44 -25.65 21.24
CA SER A 91 -2.20 -25.97 20.02
C SER A 91 -3.58 -26.56 20.34
N GLN A 92 -3.67 -27.50 21.29
CA GLN A 92 -4.97 -28.02 21.76
C GLN A 92 -5.84 -26.90 22.37
N LEU A 93 -5.32 -26.14 23.32
CA LEU A 93 -6.08 -25.05 23.97
C LEU A 93 -6.51 -23.97 22.96
N SER A 94 -5.69 -23.69 21.95
CA SER A 94 -5.98 -22.74 20.85
C SER A 94 -7.10 -23.22 19.93
N ILE A 95 -7.37 -24.53 19.86
CA ILE A 95 -8.49 -25.11 19.11
C ILE A 95 -9.74 -25.19 19.98
N GLU A 96 -9.59 -25.55 21.26
CA GLU A 96 -10.70 -25.83 22.17
C GLU A 96 -11.29 -24.56 22.81
N HIS A 97 -10.49 -23.50 23.00
CA HIS A 97 -10.85 -22.30 23.76
C HIS A 97 -10.43 -20.97 23.09
N ALA A 98 -10.31 -20.95 21.76
CA ALA A 98 -9.79 -19.84 20.95
C ALA A 98 -10.26 -18.43 21.38
N ASP A 99 -11.56 -18.24 21.62
CA ASP A 99 -12.17 -16.94 21.92
C ASP A 99 -11.80 -16.37 23.30
N THR A 100 -11.24 -17.18 24.21
CA THR A 100 -11.01 -16.80 25.62
C THR A 100 -9.61 -17.11 26.14
N LEU A 101 -8.77 -17.75 25.31
CA LEU A 101 -7.41 -18.13 25.68
C LEU A 101 -6.47 -16.91 25.67
N SER A 102 -5.81 -16.67 26.81
CA SER A 102 -4.81 -15.63 27.03
C SER A 102 -3.53 -16.29 27.56
N CYS A 103 -2.39 -16.03 26.91
CA CYS A 103 -1.11 -16.71 27.14
C CYS A 103 0.04 -15.69 27.10
N PRO A 104 0.26 -14.90 28.17
CA PRO A 104 1.21 -13.79 28.13
C PRO A 104 2.65 -14.25 27.94
N CYS A 105 3.34 -13.64 26.98
CA CYS A 105 4.76 -13.90 26.75
C CYS A 105 5.62 -13.36 27.91
N SER A 106 6.73 -14.04 28.19
CA SER A 106 7.83 -13.49 29.01
C SER A 106 8.67 -12.45 28.24
N THR A 107 8.75 -12.59 26.91
CA THR A 107 9.47 -11.67 26.01
C THR A 107 8.47 -11.12 25.00
N ILE A 108 8.23 -9.81 25.01
CA ILE A 108 7.17 -9.18 24.19
C ILE A 108 7.62 -8.77 22.78
N ALA A 109 8.89 -8.94 22.45
CA ALA A 109 9.47 -8.61 21.15
C ALA A 109 10.46 -9.72 20.74
N VAL A 110 10.35 -10.23 19.52
CA VAL A 110 11.19 -11.31 18.98
C VAL A 110 11.77 -10.88 17.62
N PRO A 111 13.10 -10.80 17.45
CA PRO A 111 13.71 -10.38 16.18
C PRO A 111 13.35 -11.28 15.00
N TYR A 112 13.08 -10.68 13.84
CA TYR A 112 12.70 -11.41 12.63
C TYR A 112 13.82 -12.33 12.11
N GLU A 113 15.09 -11.99 12.34
CA GLU A 113 16.26 -12.86 12.07
C GLU A 113 16.14 -14.29 12.67
N ILE A 114 15.42 -14.46 13.78
CA ILE A 114 15.21 -15.77 14.44
C ILE A 114 13.94 -16.47 13.91
N LEU A 115 13.03 -15.71 13.29
CA LEU A 115 11.70 -16.16 12.89
C LEU A 115 11.61 -16.55 11.42
N VAL A 116 12.36 -15.87 10.55
CA VAL A 116 12.20 -15.96 9.09
C VAL A 116 13.53 -16.22 8.42
N SER A 117 13.58 -17.29 7.63
CA SER A 117 14.65 -17.52 6.66
C SER A 117 14.07 -17.41 5.25
N ASN A 118 14.69 -16.60 4.39
CA ASN A 118 14.19 -16.32 3.05
C ASN A 118 15.08 -16.98 1.99
N THR A 119 14.46 -17.73 1.08
CA THR A 119 15.10 -18.13 -0.18
C THR A 119 14.49 -17.31 -1.31
N ILE A 120 15.32 -16.53 -2.00
CA ILE A 120 14.95 -15.68 -3.14
C ILE A 120 15.73 -16.16 -4.35
N SER A 121 15.04 -16.54 -5.42
CA SER A 121 15.64 -16.85 -6.72
C SER A 121 15.38 -15.72 -7.70
N PHE A 122 16.44 -15.21 -8.33
CA PHE A 122 16.35 -14.18 -9.36
C PHE A 122 16.32 -14.80 -10.76
N HIS A 123 15.63 -14.15 -11.69
CA HIS A 123 15.49 -14.53 -13.09
C HIS A 123 16.88 -14.82 -13.71
N PRO A 124 17.07 -15.96 -14.42
CA PRO A 124 18.41 -16.43 -14.80
C PRO A 124 19.27 -15.46 -15.60
N VAL A 125 18.67 -14.46 -16.27
CA VAL A 125 19.43 -13.40 -16.95
C VAL A 125 20.34 -12.63 -15.99
N CYS A 126 19.90 -12.40 -14.75
CA CYS A 126 20.61 -11.61 -13.73
C CYS A 126 21.76 -12.36 -13.04
N SER A 127 21.97 -13.63 -13.37
CA SER A 127 23.14 -14.43 -12.97
C SER A 127 23.92 -14.98 -14.18
N SER A 128 23.56 -14.53 -15.39
CA SER A 128 24.14 -14.98 -16.65
C SER A 128 25.32 -14.14 -17.12
N ILE A 129 26.03 -14.64 -18.13
CA ILE A 129 27.06 -13.87 -18.85
C ILE A 129 26.50 -12.61 -19.54
N TYR A 130 25.21 -12.51 -19.81
CA TYR A 130 24.61 -11.36 -20.52
C TYR A 130 24.57 -10.07 -19.70
N VAL A 131 24.77 -10.15 -18.38
CA VAL A 131 24.94 -8.98 -17.49
C VAL A 131 26.41 -8.79 -17.05
N SER A 132 27.35 -9.55 -17.64
CA SER A 132 28.77 -9.44 -17.32
C SER A 132 29.44 -8.27 -18.06
N LYS A 133 30.49 -7.71 -17.46
CA LYS A 133 31.24 -6.57 -18.05
C LYS A 133 31.95 -6.98 -19.33
N GLU A 134 32.41 -8.23 -19.40
CA GLU A 134 33.10 -8.83 -20.55
C GLU A 134 32.17 -8.95 -21.75
N TRP A 135 30.91 -9.39 -21.55
CA TRP A 135 29.88 -9.40 -22.59
C TRP A 135 29.54 -7.99 -23.06
N ILE A 136 29.24 -7.08 -22.12
CA ILE A 136 28.88 -5.69 -22.41
C ILE A 136 29.98 -4.96 -23.19
N GLN A 137 31.25 -5.17 -22.84
CA GLN A 137 32.39 -4.56 -23.54
C GLN A 137 32.56 -5.12 -24.95
N ALA A 138 32.36 -6.42 -25.16
CA ALA A 138 32.48 -7.07 -26.46
C ALA A 138 31.32 -6.72 -27.44
N LEU A 139 30.29 -6.01 -26.97
CA LEU A 139 29.24 -5.40 -27.80
C LEU A 139 29.54 -3.94 -28.19
N TYR A 140 30.67 -3.37 -27.76
CA TYR A 140 31.04 -2.00 -28.14
C TYR A 140 31.43 -1.90 -29.62
N LEU A 141 30.88 -0.89 -30.30
CA LEU A 141 31.25 -0.54 -31.66
C LEU A 141 31.41 0.99 -31.75
N SER A 142 32.61 1.45 -32.13
CA SER A 142 32.93 2.88 -32.22
C SER A 142 32.12 3.66 -33.26
N TYR A 143 31.47 2.95 -34.19
CA TYR A 143 30.60 3.49 -35.24
C TYR A 143 29.11 3.24 -34.99
N ALA A 144 28.70 2.80 -33.79
CA ALA A 144 27.31 2.47 -33.47
C ALA A 144 26.33 3.62 -33.80
N SER A 145 26.65 4.86 -33.40
CA SER A 145 25.81 6.06 -33.65
C SER A 145 25.74 6.50 -35.12
N SER A 146 26.34 5.74 -36.05
CA SER A 146 26.24 5.92 -37.52
C SER A 146 25.36 4.86 -38.21
N LEU A 147 24.89 3.85 -37.47
CA LEU A 147 23.99 2.80 -37.96
C LEU A 147 22.53 3.26 -37.91
N LEU A 148 21.59 2.47 -38.45
CA LEU A 148 20.16 2.80 -38.34
C LEU A 148 19.70 2.68 -36.88
N VAL A 149 18.71 3.49 -36.46
CA VAL A 149 18.14 3.43 -35.10
C VAL A 149 17.56 2.04 -34.78
N THR A 150 17.03 1.33 -35.78
CA THR A 150 16.54 -0.06 -35.66
C THR A 150 17.62 -1.13 -35.82
N ASP A 151 18.87 -0.76 -36.15
CA ASP A 151 19.97 -1.71 -36.15
C ASP A 151 20.35 -2.06 -34.71
N PHE A 152 20.36 -3.36 -34.38
CA PHE A 152 20.59 -3.79 -33.00
C PHE A 152 21.96 -3.36 -32.48
N ARG A 153 22.98 -3.27 -33.36
CA ARG A 153 24.32 -2.78 -32.98
C ARG A 153 24.33 -1.33 -32.47
N THR A 154 23.32 -0.54 -32.83
CA THR A 154 23.17 0.84 -32.34
C THR A 154 22.89 0.86 -30.84
N THR A 155 22.00 -0.02 -30.35
CA THR A 155 21.51 0.01 -28.95
C THR A 155 22.03 -1.12 -28.07
N ALA A 156 22.51 -2.23 -28.64
CA ALA A 156 22.81 -3.48 -27.92
C ALA A 156 23.61 -3.27 -26.63
N LYS A 157 24.80 -2.66 -26.73
CA LYS A 157 25.65 -2.42 -25.55
C LYS A 157 24.88 -1.74 -24.42
N SER A 158 24.21 -0.62 -24.71
CA SER A 158 23.48 0.15 -23.70
C SER A 158 22.20 -0.54 -23.22
N GLN A 159 21.61 -1.44 -24.00
CA GLN A 159 20.51 -2.30 -23.54
C GLN A 159 20.99 -3.39 -22.59
N PHE A 160 22.17 -3.98 -22.81
CA PHE A 160 22.76 -4.91 -21.84
C PHE A 160 23.35 -4.22 -20.60
N GLU A 161 23.84 -2.98 -20.72
CA GLU A 161 24.18 -2.14 -19.56
C GLU A 161 22.96 -1.86 -18.69
N LEU A 162 21.87 -1.33 -19.26
CA LEU A 162 20.62 -1.09 -18.54
C LEU A 162 20.02 -2.38 -17.95
N LEU A 163 20.15 -3.52 -18.63
CA LEU A 163 19.70 -4.82 -18.11
C LEU A 163 20.56 -5.29 -16.91
N ALA A 164 21.87 -5.08 -16.96
CA ALA A 164 22.77 -5.39 -15.85
C ALA A 164 22.54 -4.45 -14.65
N ASP A 165 22.34 -3.15 -14.90
CA ASP A 165 22.02 -2.17 -13.87
C ASP A 165 20.65 -2.46 -13.23
N PHE A 166 19.62 -2.79 -14.02
CA PHE A 166 18.32 -3.23 -13.49
C PHE A 166 18.44 -4.49 -12.62
N CYS A 167 19.14 -5.52 -13.10
CA CYS A 167 19.43 -6.72 -12.31
C CYS A 167 20.16 -6.38 -11.00
N SER A 168 21.19 -5.53 -11.05
CA SER A 168 21.96 -5.13 -9.87
C SER A 168 21.16 -4.28 -8.89
N ILE A 169 20.30 -3.36 -9.37
CA ILE A 169 19.44 -2.52 -8.55
C ILE A 169 18.38 -3.39 -7.87
N CYS A 170 17.66 -4.24 -8.62
CA CYS A 170 16.65 -5.12 -8.04
C CYS A 170 17.26 -6.09 -7.01
N GLN A 171 18.38 -6.75 -7.32
CA GLN A 171 19.09 -7.61 -6.36
C GLN A 171 19.50 -6.86 -5.10
N LYS A 172 20.06 -5.65 -5.25
CA LYS A 172 20.49 -4.81 -4.12
C LYS A 172 19.31 -4.38 -3.26
N THR A 173 18.28 -3.76 -3.83
CA THR A 173 17.12 -3.25 -3.08
C THR A 173 16.34 -4.38 -2.40
N VAL A 174 16.17 -5.54 -3.05
CA VAL A 174 15.56 -6.72 -2.41
C VAL A 174 16.42 -7.24 -1.25
N SER A 175 17.75 -7.22 -1.36
CA SER A 175 18.65 -7.63 -0.27
C SER A 175 18.68 -6.63 0.90
N GLU A 176 18.63 -5.33 0.61
CA GLU A 176 18.59 -4.26 1.62
C GLU A 176 17.25 -4.30 2.38
N SER A 177 16.11 -4.31 1.69
CA SER A 177 14.79 -4.43 2.34
C SER A 177 14.56 -5.78 3.04
N LEU A 178 15.30 -6.83 2.67
CA LEU A 178 15.33 -8.07 3.44
C LEU A 178 16.16 -7.91 4.73
N THR A 179 17.26 -7.15 4.71
CA THR A 179 18.04 -6.86 5.92
C THR A 179 17.21 -6.00 6.88
N ASP A 180 16.56 -4.95 6.37
CA ASP A 180 15.64 -4.10 7.15
C ASP A 180 14.54 -4.95 7.84
N LEU A 181 13.92 -5.89 7.11
CA LEU A 181 12.91 -6.80 7.65
C LEU A 181 13.46 -7.76 8.72
N LEU A 182 14.73 -8.15 8.67
CA LEU A 182 15.32 -9.08 9.64
C LEU A 182 15.75 -8.37 10.93
N ASP A 183 16.11 -7.07 10.84
CA ASP A 183 16.36 -6.17 11.97
C ASP A 183 15.07 -5.74 12.70
N GLU A 184 13.90 -5.83 12.04
CA GLU A 184 12.59 -5.64 12.70
C GLU A 184 12.32 -6.68 13.82
N GLN A 185 11.36 -6.37 14.69
CA GLN A 185 10.94 -7.24 15.79
C GLN A 185 9.43 -7.48 15.77
N LEU A 186 9.02 -8.76 15.87
CA LEU A 186 7.64 -9.15 16.06
C LEU A 186 7.23 -8.84 17.51
N VAL A 187 6.46 -7.75 17.70
CA VAL A 187 6.01 -7.29 19.01
C VAL A 187 4.64 -7.88 19.37
N THR A 188 4.60 -8.80 20.33
CA THR A 188 3.38 -9.50 20.78
C THR A 188 3.35 -9.66 22.29
N VAL A 189 2.33 -9.11 22.97
CA VAL A 189 2.17 -9.25 24.44
C VAL A 189 1.70 -10.66 24.85
N GLN A 190 0.96 -11.33 23.96
CA GLN A 190 0.44 -12.69 24.13
C GLN A 190 1.08 -13.60 23.08
N LEU A 191 1.16 -14.90 23.37
CA LEU A 191 1.56 -15.91 22.38
C LEU A 191 0.52 -16.01 21.26
N LEU A 192 0.95 -15.76 20.03
CA LEU A 192 0.16 -15.99 18.82
C LEU A 192 0.21 -17.46 18.37
N SER A 193 -0.83 -17.91 17.65
CA SER A 193 -0.82 -19.22 16.98
C SER A 193 0.09 -19.23 15.76
N GLU A 194 0.49 -20.43 15.30
CA GLU A 194 1.36 -20.59 14.13
C GLU A 194 0.81 -19.88 12.89
N ASP A 195 -0.51 -19.98 12.64
CA ASP A 195 -1.15 -19.32 11.50
C ASP A 195 -1.29 -17.80 11.67
N GLN A 196 -1.37 -17.28 12.89
CA GLN A 196 -1.32 -15.84 13.15
C GLN A 196 0.08 -15.28 12.87
N VAL A 197 1.13 -15.92 13.40
CA VAL A 197 2.54 -15.58 13.14
C VAL A 197 2.84 -15.65 11.64
N ARG A 198 2.41 -16.72 10.98
CA ARG A 198 2.51 -16.92 9.53
C ARG A 198 1.81 -15.81 8.74
N SER A 199 0.58 -15.47 9.11
CA SER A 199 -0.18 -14.41 8.43
C SER A 199 0.49 -13.03 8.55
N GLN A 200 1.03 -12.71 9.73
CA GLN A 200 1.72 -11.44 9.96
C GLN A 200 3.05 -11.34 9.20
N ILE A 201 3.86 -12.42 9.19
CA ILE A 201 5.11 -12.47 8.43
C ILE A 201 4.84 -12.37 6.92
N LEU A 202 3.82 -13.08 6.41
CA LEU A 202 3.44 -13.00 4.99
C LEU A 202 2.95 -11.59 4.62
N ALA A 203 2.17 -10.93 5.48
CA ALA A 203 1.73 -9.56 5.24
C ALA A 203 2.89 -8.56 5.14
N ASN A 204 3.91 -8.66 6.00
CA ASN A 204 5.12 -7.81 5.91
C ASN A 204 5.92 -8.12 4.62
N VAL A 205 6.07 -9.40 4.25
CA VAL A 205 6.77 -9.80 3.02
C VAL A 205 6.03 -9.30 1.76
N ASP A 206 4.70 -9.40 1.72
CA ASP A 206 3.89 -8.97 0.58
C ASP A 206 3.76 -7.44 0.50
N LEU A 207 3.92 -6.72 1.62
CA LEU A 207 4.12 -5.26 1.63
C LEU A 207 5.41 -4.87 0.92
N ILE A 208 6.53 -5.56 1.16
CA ILE A 208 7.81 -5.29 0.48
C ILE A 208 7.70 -5.62 -1.01
N LYS A 209 7.16 -6.81 -1.35
CA LYS A 209 6.91 -7.24 -2.74
C LYS A 209 6.06 -6.24 -3.53
N SER A 210 5.09 -5.57 -2.90
CA SER A 210 4.25 -4.57 -3.56
C SER A 210 4.83 -3.16 -3.54
N SER A 211 5.73 -2.84 -2.62
CA SER A 211 6.30 -1.48 -2.47
C SER A 211 7.45 -1.19 -3.45
N ILE A 212 8.43 -2.09 -3.56
CA ILE A 212 9.62 -1.85 -4.40
C ILE A 212 9.24 -1.67 -5.88
N PRO A 213 8.37 -2.50 -6.50
CA PRO A 213 7.96 -2.30 -7.89
C PRO A 213 7.29 -0.96 -8.16
N ALA A 214 6.50 -0.44 -7.22
CA ALA A 214 5.83 0.85 -7.37
C ALA A 214 6.84 2.02 -7.36
N GLN A 215 7.93 1.91 -6.58
CA GLN A 215 9.03 2.87 -6.61
C GLN A 215 9.80 2.78 -7.94
N ILE A 216 10.15 1.58 -8.40
CA ILE A 216 10.88 1.39 -9.66
C ILE A 216 10.04 1.83 -10.87
N GLU A 217 8.74 1.53 -10.91
CA GLU A 217 7.84 2.04 -11.97
C GLU A 217 7.79 3.58 -11.97
N SER A 218 7.87 4.20 -10.79
CA SER A 218 7.92 5.67 -10.64
C SER A 218 9.23 6.26 -11.17
N ILE A 219 10.38 5.63 -10.86
CA ILE A 219 11.70 6.04 -11.38
C ILE A 219 11.75 5.90 -12.91
N VAL A 220 11.34 4.74 -13.45
CA VAL A 220 11.38 4.47 -14.90
C VAL A 220 10.51 5.46 -15.68
N LYS A 221 9.27 5.71 -15.21
CA LYS A 221 8.42 6.76 -15.80
C LYS A 221 9.12 8.11 -15.77
N LEU A 222 9.67 8.49 -14.62
CA LEU A 222 10.30 9.79 -14.45
C LEU A 222 11.54 9.96 -15.37
N LEU A 223 12.33 8.90 -15.60
CA LEU A 223 13.40 8.89 -16.60
C LEU A 223 12.86 9.15 -18.02
N GLN A 224 11.81 8.43 -18.44
CA GLN A 224 11.19 8.59 -19.76
C GLN A 224 10.65 10.02 -19.96
N ILE A 225 9.86 10.52 -19.00
CA ILE A 225 9.24 11.85 -19.07
C ILE A 225 10.33 12.94 -19.03
N THR A 226 11.36 12.81 -18.20
CA THR A 226 12.49 13.76 -18.14
C THR A 226 13.26 13.81 -19.46
N THR A 227 13.49 12.65 -20.08
CA THR A 227 14.18 12.52 -21.37
C THR A 227 13.40 13.20 -22.50
N GLN A 228 12.11 12.87 -22.65
CA GLN A 228 11.23 13.49 -23.63
C GLN A 228 11.15 15.01 -23.42
N SER A 229 10.86 15.43 -22.18
CA SER A 229 10.46 16.81 -21.90
C SER A 229 11.61 17.82 -22.02
N ASN A 230 12.83 17.41 -21.64
CA ASN A 230 14.04 18.22 -21.81
C ASN A 230 14.71 18.01 -23.19
N SER A 231 14.17 17.11 -24.03
CA SER A 231 14.77 16.69 -25.31
C SER A 231 16.24 16.22 -25.15
N LEU A 232 16.51 15.41 -24.12
CA LEU A 232 17.85 14.91 -23.78
C LEU A 232 18.42 14.08 -24.94
N VAL A 233 19.58 14.47 -25.49
CA VAL A 233 20.15 13.85 -26.69
C VAL A 233 20.81 12.50 -26.36
N SER A 234 20.30 11.41 -26.93
CA SER A 234 20.94 10.10 -26.85
C SER A 234 22.33 10.14 -27.51
N ALA A 235 23.38 9.73 -26.79
CA ALA A 235 24.74 9.61 -27.34
C ALA A 235 24.85 8.62 -28.53
N LEU A 236 23.81 7.81 -28.74
CA LEU A 236 23.66 6.87 -29.85
C LEU A 236 22.85 7.45 -31.03
N ASN A 237 22.51 8.75 -30.98
CA ASN A 237 21.66 9.47 -31.95
C ASN A 237 20.22 8.92 -32.09
N THR A 238 19.74 8.09 -31.16
CA THR A 238 18.48 7.32 -31.30
C THR A 238 17.19 8.14 -31.20
N ASN A 239 17.27 9.39 -30.73
CA ASN A 239 16.14 10.32 -30.64
C ASN A 239 16.37 11.66 -31.37
N ILE A 240 17.62 12.13 -31.42
CA ILE A 240 18.07 13.34 -32.13
C ILE A 240 19.46 13.04 -32.72
N GLN A 241 19.70 13.43 -33.97
CA GLN A 241 21.01 13.41 -34.62
C GLN A 241 21.41 14.84 -35.02
N ALA A 242 22.65 15.24 -34.71
CA ALA A 242 23.20 16.53 -35.15
C ALA A 242 23.88 16.39 -36.53
N PHE A 243 23.47 17.20 -37.51
CA PHE A 243 24.10 17.27 -38.84
C PHE A 243 24.99 18.52 -38.97
N THR A 244 26.24 18.33 -39.34
CA THR A 244 27.19 19.42 -39.66
C THR A 244 27.13 19.80 -41.14
N GLY A 245 26.71 21.03 -41.44
CA GLY A 245 26.61 21.57 -42.80
C GLY A 245 27.50 22.79 -43.04
N LEU A 246 27.60 23.21 -44.30
CA LEU A 246 28.16 24.50 -44.72
C LEU A 246 27.06 25.32 -45.40
N THR A 247 26.89 26.59 -45.01
CA THR A 247 25.98 27.49 -45.72
C THR A 247 26.52 27.85 -47.11
N LEU A 248 25.70 28.51 -47.93
CA LEU A 248 26.15 29.11 -49.19
C LEU A 248 27.30 30.13 -49.02
N ALA A 249 27.50 30.66 -47.80
CA ALA A 249 28.60 31.54 -47.43
C ALA A 249 29.81 30.79 -46.83
N GLN A 250 29.85 29.45 -46.93
CA GLN A 250 30.87 28.57 -46.34
C GLN A 250 30.98 28.63 -44.81
N THR A 251 29.99 29.20 -44.10
CA THR A 251 29.97 29.16 -42.64
C THR A 251 29.52 27.77 -42.18
N PRO A 252 30.23 27.11 -41.26
CA PRO A 252 29.75 25.87 -40.66
C PRO A 252 28.48 26.14 -39.83
N TYR A 253 27.53 25.21 -39.90
CA TYR A 253 26.32 25.20 -39.08
C TYR A 253 26.06 23.78 -38.56
N ILE A 254 25.23 23.66 -37.53
CA ILE A 254 24.78 22.39 -36.99
C ILE A 254 23.25 22.42 -36.87
N ASP A 255 22.57 21.60 -37.66
CA ASP A 255 21.11 21.42 -37.59
C ASP A 255 20.80 20.14 -36.79
N PRO A 256 20.03 20.22 -35.69
CA PRO A 256 19.59 19.05 -34.94
C PRO A 256 18.30 18.47 -35.55
N PHE A 257 18.37 17.23 -36.05
CA PHE A 257 17.20 16.53 -36.57
C PHE A 257 16.66 15.54 -35.54
N SER A 258 15.42 15.73 -35.10
CA SER A 258 14.69 14.72 -34.33
C SER A 258 14.43 13.49 -35.17
N THR A 259 14.67 12.29 -34.64
CA THR A 259 14.24 11.05 -35.31
C THR A 259 12.72 10.93 -35.22
N HIS A 260 12.08 10.52 -36.31
CA HIS A 260 10.62 10.37 -36.38
C HIS A 260 10.21 8.91 -36.55
N PHE A 261 9.30 8.45 -35.69
CA PHE A 261 8.62 7.17 -35.85
C PHE A 261 7.19 7.37 -36.37
N TYR A 262 6.59 6.29 -36.88
CA TYR A 262 5.25 6.29 -37.45
C TYR A 262 4.39 5.27 -36.72
N ASP A 263 3.15 5.65 -36.41
CA ASP A 263 2.17 4.82 -35.70
C ASP A 263 1.29 4.08 -36.72
N GLU A 264 1.46 2.76 -36.83
CA GLU A 264 0.75 1.93 -37.82
C GLU A 264 -0.77 1.95 -37.65
N ASN A 265 -1.30 2.34 -36.47
CA ASN A 265 -2.74 2.37 -36.22
C ASN A 265 -3.43 3.67 -36.72
N LYS A 266 -2.68 4.71 -37.09
CA LYS A 266 -3.23 6.02 -37.50
C LYS A 266 -3.34 6.13 -39.02
N THR A 267 -4.46 5.69 -39.56
CA THR A 267 -4.72 5.63 -41.00
C THR A 267 -5.12 6.97 -41.64
N TYR A 268 -4.32 7.41 -42.62
CA TYR A 268 -4.70 8.31 -43.74
C TYR A 268 -5.50 9.60 -43.44
N GLN A 269 -4.84 10.63 -42.90
CA GLN A 269 -5.03 12.02 -43.37
C GLN A 269 -3.66 12.70 -43.54
N LEU A 270 -3.54 13.72 -44.40
CA LEU A 270 -2.24 14.21 -44.86
C LEU A 270 -1.53 15.16 -43.85
N ASN A 271 -0.20 15.11 -43.88
CA ASN A 271 0.76 16.10 -43.32
C ASN A 271 1.04 16.10 -41.80
N ALA A 272 0.61 15.10 -41.02
CA ALA A 272 0.83 15.05 -39.57
C ALA A 272 1.29 13.67 -39.04
N TRP A 273 2.20 13.00 -39.75
CA TRP A 273 2.46 11.55 -39.58
C TRP A 273 3.64 11.17 -38.70
N ALA A 274 4.62 12.06 -38.57
CA ALA A 274 5.97 11.74 -38.16
C ALA A 274 6.17 12.12 -36.68
N GLN A 275 5.79 11.22 -35.76
CA GLN A 275 5.90 11.49 -34.32
C GLN A 275 7.37 11.56 -33.90
N THR A 276 7.74 12.66 -33.26
CA THR A 276 9.11 12.91 -32.80
C THR A 276 9.38 12.27 -31.43
N CYS A 277 10.60 11.80 -31.23
CA CYS A 277 11.03 11.17 -29.98
C CYS A 277 11.10 12.10 -28.75
N ASN A 278 10.79 13.40 -28.90
CA ASN A 278 10.60 14.34 -27.79
C ASN A 278 9.12 14.54 -27.38
N ILE A 279 8.16 13.98 -28.12
CA ILE A 279 6.73 14.02 -27.78
C ILE A 279 6.22 12.66 -27.30
N VAL A 280 6.68 11.56 -27.91
CA VAL A 280 6.31 10.17 -27.56
C VAL A 280 7.50 9.23 -27.78
N SER A 281 7.68 8.23 -26.92
CA SER A 281 8.63 7.13 -27.17
C SER A 281 8.03 6.08 -28.12
N GLY A 282 8.52 6.04 -29.35
CA GLY A 282 8.25 4.96 -30.32
C GLY A 282 9.22 3.78 -30.19
N THR A 283 8.78 2.60 -30.62
CA THR A 283 9.54 1.34 -30.58
C THR A 283 9.27 0.44 -31.79
N ALA A 284 10.24 -0.37 -32.21
CA ALA A 284 10.11 -1.37 -33.27
C ALA A 284 11.14 -2.50 -33.11
N PHE A 285 10.91 -3.64 -33.76
CA PHE A 285 11.81 -4.79 -33.75
C PHE A 285 13.24 -4.41 -34.16
N ALA A 286 14.22 -4.94 -33.43
CA ALA A 286 15.63 -4.78 -33.75
C ALA A 286 16.11 -5.85 -34.75
N GLY A 287 17.08 -5.50 -35.60
CA GLY A 287 17.68 -6.41 -36.57
C GLY A 287 19.09 -5.98 -36.96
N PHE A 288 19.80 -6.82 -37.70
CA PHE A 288 21.11 -6.48 -38.26
C PHE A 288 20.95 -6.10 -39.73
N TYR A 289 21.34 -4.89 -40.12
CA TYR A 289 21.23 -4.40 -41.50
C TYR A 289 22.59 -4.41 -42.20
N SER A 290 22.57 -4.52 -43.53
CA SER A 290 23.80 -4.37 -44.32
C SER A 290 24.32 -2.93 -44.24
N LEU A 291 25.64 -2.79 -44.10
CA LEU A 291 26.37 -1.51 -44.19
C LEU A 291 26.42 -1.02 -45.64
N SER A 292 25.26 -0.68 -46.20
CA SER A 292 25.14 -0.18 -47.57
C SER A 292 25.28 1.34 -47.59
N PRO A 293 26.35 1.90 -48.19
CA PRO A 293 26.53 3.35 -48.31
C PRO A 293 25.68 3.90 -49.47
N LEU A 294 24.35 3.80 -49.34
CA LEU A 294 23.40 4.21 -50.39
C LEU A 294 22.39 5.25 -49.89
N ASP A 295 22.66 6.47 -50.34
CA ASP A 295 21.75 7.59 -50.57
C ASP A 295 20.93 8.12 -49.38
N SER A 296 21.31 9.33 -49.00
CA SER A 296 20.65 10.26 -48.06
C SER A 296 20.69 9.91 -46.57
N ILE A 297 21.26 10.87 -45.83
CA ILE A 297 21.17 11.04 -44.37
C ILE A 297 19.70 10.92 -43.89
N ASN A 298 18.74 11.35 -44.71
CA ASN A 298 17.29 11.24 -44.50
C ASN A 298 16.82 9.85 -44.05
N ASN A 299 17.47 8.77 -44.50
CA ASN A 299 17.11 7.39 -44.13
C ASN A 299 17.49 7.01 -42.68
N HIS A 300 18.39 7.75 -42.03
CA HIS A 300 18.72 7.54 -40.62
C HIS A 300 17.63 8.08 -39.68
N PHE A 301 16.93 9.17 -40.08
CA PHE A 301 15.88 9.80 -39.27
C PHE A 301 14.54 9.05 -39.29
N GLN A 302 14.35 8.10 -40.21
CA GLN A 302 13.05 7.46 -40.49
C GLN A 302 13.08 5.97 -40.18
N TRP A 303 12.19 5.54 -39.29
CA TRP A 303 12.08 4.13 -38.89
C TRP A 303 11.60 3.26 -40.07
N PRO A 304 12.31 2.17 -40.47
CA PRO A 304 12.12 1.50 -41.76
C PRO A 304 10.73 0.92 -42.07
N LEU A 305 9.86 0.76 -41.06
CA LEU A 305 8.58 0.07 -41.21
C LEU A 305 7.61 0.77 -42.16
N TYR A 306 7.55 2.11 -42.17
CA TYR A 306 6.39 2.82 -42.72
C TYR A 306 6.38 2.99 -44.26
N TYR A 307 7.43 3.56 -44.86
CA TYR A 307 7.40 3.93 -46.27
C TYR A 307 7.37 2.69 -47.19
N PRO A 308 6.32 2.49 -48.02
CA PRO A 308 6.25 1.32 -48.92
C PRO A 308 7.40 1.26 -49.95
N TYR A 309 8.03 2.40 -50.24
CA TYR A 309 9.20 2.51 -51.10
C TYR A 309 10.53 2.12 -50.42
N LEU A 310 10.62 2.29 -49.08
CA LEU A 310 11.80 1.93 -48.29
C LEU A 310 11.69 0.51 -47.70
N ARG A 311 10.48 0.04 -47.38
CA ARG A 311 10.19 -1.33 -46.91
C ARG A 311 10.75 -2.42 -47.85
N ASN A 312 10.81 -2.14 -49.16
CA ASN A 312 11.38 -3.03 -50.18
C ASN A 312 12.91 -2.82 -50.42
N LYS A 313 13.56 -1.93 -49.67
CA LYS A 313 15.00 -1.61 -49.77
C LYS A 313 15.77 -1.86 -48.47
N ILE A 314 15.14 -1.61 -47.31
CA ILE A 314 15.75 -1.69 -45.98
C ILE A 314 15.18 -2.90 -45.25
N ILE A 315 15.67 -4.09 -45.62
CA ILE A 315 15.32 -5.37 -45.01
C ILE A 315 16.49 -5.77 -44.09
N PRO A 316 16.26 -6.20 -42.83
CA PRO A 316 17.33 -6.72 -41.99
C PRO A 316 17.86 -8.04 -42.55
N ASN A 317 19.18 -8.22 -42.56
CA ASN A 317 19.84 -9.47 -42.91
C ASN A 317 19.45 -10.61 -41.93
N ALA A 318 19.22 -10.26 -40.66
CA ALA A 318 18.69 -11.14 -39.62
C ALA A 318 17.93 -10.33 -38.58
N THR A 319 16.85 -10.88 -38.01
CA THR A 319 16.14 -10.31 -36.85
C THR A 319 16.88 -10.63 -35.54
N VAL A 320 16.66 -9.81 -34.52
CA VAL A 320 17.06 -10.11 -33.15
C VAL A 320 15.79 -10.38 -32.35
N ASP A 321 15.36 -11.64 -32.35
CA ASP A 321 14.04 -12.03 -31.86
C ASP A 321 13.83 -11.64 -30.39
N GLY A 322 12.74 -10.94 -30.11
CA GLY A 322 12.44 -10.43 -28.77
C GLY A 322 13.26 -9.22 -28.32
N PHE A 323 14.07 -8.59 -29.19
CA PHE A 323 14.67 -7.28 -28.94
C PHE A 323 14.05 -6.20 -29.81
N PHE A 324 13.97 -4.99 -29.25
CA PHE A 324 13.39 -3.81 -29.88
C PHE A 324 14.31 -2.61 -29.72
N SER A 325 14.38 -1.77 -30.74
CA SER A 325 14.90 -0.40 -30.61
C SER A 325 13.79 0.51 -30.11
N GLY A 326 14.18 1.56 -29.37
CA GLY A 326 13.33 2.65 -28.94
C GLY A 326 13.96 4.01 -29.26
N CYS A 327 13.21 5.09 -29.06
CA CYS A 327 13.77 6.46 -29.02
C CYS A 327 14.98 6.55 -28.06
N THR A 328 14.94 5.81 -26.96
CA THR A 328 16.09 5.52 -26.12
C THR A 328 16.39 4.02 -26.07
N PRO A 329 17.63 3.61 -25.70
CA PRO A 329 17.92 2.21 -25.35
C PRO A 329 16.98 1.67 -24.26
N LEU A 330 16.62 2.52 -23.29
CA LEU A 330 15.66 2.24 -22.21
C LEU A 330 14.27 1.87 -22.76
N ASP A 331 13.69 2.70 -23.64
CA ASP A 331 12.38 2.45 -24.24
C ASP A 331 12.36 1.12 -25.02
N GLY A 332 13.42 0.86 -25.79
CA GLY A 332 13.56 -0.40 -26.53
C GLY A 332 13.75 -1.62 -25.63
N LEU A 333 14.54 -1.49 -24.55
CA LEU A 333 14.74 -2.56 -23.58
C LEU A 333 13.42 -2.90 -22.86
N LEU A 334 12.69 -1.90 -22.36
CA LEU A 334 11.47 -2.10 -21.57
C LEU A 334 10.40 -2.92 -22.30
N VAL A 335 10.28 -2.80 -23.63
CA VAL A 335 9.34 -3.58 -24.45
C VAL A 335 9.93 -4.90 -24.98
N SER A 336 11.23 -5.13 -24.82
CA SER A 336 11.90 -6.36 -25.25
C SER A 336 11.55 -7.55 -24.37
N THR A 337 11.40 -8.73 -24.98
CA THR A 337 11.10 -10.02 -24.32
C THR A 337 12.34 -10.93 -24.19
N LEU A 338 13.49 -10.50 -24.72
CA LEU A 338 14.79 -11.18 -24.63
C LEU A 338 14.84 -12.60 -25.24
N ASP A 339 13.85 -13.00 -26.07
CA ASP A 339 13.74 -14.35 -26.65
C ASP A 339 15.04 -14.87 -27.30
N CYS A 340 15.82 -13.99 -27.95
CA CYS A 340 17.11 -14.31 -28.55
C CYS A 340 18.09 -14.97 -27.56
N LEU A 341 18.08 -14.58 -26.28
CA LEU A 341 18.99 -15.12 -25.25
C LEU A 341 18.77 -16.61 -24.95
N TYR A 342 17.60 -17.15 -25.32
CA TYR A 342 17.25 -18.57 -25.20
C TYR A 342 17.49 -19.35 -26.51
N SER A 343 17.96 -18.68 -27.58
CA SER A 343 18.09 -19.22 -28.93
C SER A 343 19.55 -19.20 -29.40
N SER A 344 20.23 -20.34 -29.34
CA SER A 344 21.59 -20.51 -29.87
C SER A 344 21.69 -20.34 -31.40
N THR A 345 20.56 -20.24 -32.10
CA THR A 345 20.50 -19.80 -33.50
C THR A 345 20.53 -18.28 -33.62
N CYS A 346 19.76 -17.56 -32.79
CA CYS A 346 19.77 -16.09 -32.78
C CYS A 346 21.11 -15.54 -32.26
N LEU A 347 21.67 -16.16 -31.22
CA LEU A 347 22.96 -15.79 -30.64
C LEU A 347 24.12 -15.91 -31.64
N LYS A 348 24.11 -16.86 -32.58
CA LYS A 348 25.16 -16.97 -33.62
C LYS A 348 25.29 -15.69 -34.46
N ASN A 349 24.19 -15.01 -34.74
CA ASN A 349 24.21 -13.73 -35.44
C ASN A 349 25.08 -12.69 -34.71
N PHE A 350 25.18 -12.77 -33.37
CA PHE A 350 25.97 -11.82 -32.59
C PHE A 350 27.48 -12.01 -32.87
N ALA A 351 27.95 -13.23 -33.10
CA ALA A 351 29.35 -13.48 -33.48
C ALA A 351 29.72 -12.89 -34.86
N ASP A 352 28.75 -12.86 -35.78
CA ASP A 352 28.91 -12.30 -37.13
C ASP A 352 28.89 -10.76 -37.13
N TYR A 353 28.12 -10.14 -36.23
CA TYR A 353 27.87 -8.69 -36.20
C TYR A 353 28.62 -7.91 -35.09
N PHE A 354 29.14 -8.58 -34.06
CA PHE A 354 30.03 -8.02 -33.03
C PHE A 354 31.35 -8.81 -33.01
N PRO A 355 32.42 -8.36 -33.68
CA PRO A 355 33.62 -9.16 -33.88
C PRO A 355 34.33 -9.51 -32.57
N ASP A 356 34.26 -8.64 -31.56
CA ASP A 356 34.95 -8.81 -30.28
C ASP A 356 34.33 -9.90 -29.40
N LEU A 357 33.08 -10.33 -29.65
CA LEU A 357 32.52 -11.52 -29.00
C LEU A 357 33.32 -12.79 -29.32
N ASN A 358 33.98 -12.85 -30.47
CA ASN A 358 34.86 -13.97 -30.84
C ASN A 358 36.16 -14.01 -30.01
N GLN A 359 36.46 -12.95 -29.26
CA GLN A 359 37.57 -12.89 -28.29
C GLN A 359 37.14 -13.30 -26.86
N THR A 360 35.83 -13.48 -26.63
CA THR A 360 35.26 -13.88 -25.32
C THR A 360 35.13 -15.40 -25.18
N ASN A 361 34.87 -15.87 -23.95
CA ASN A 361 34.55 -17.28 -23.71
C ASN A 361 33.20 -17.65 -24.35
N SER A 362 33.20 -18.62 -25.26
CA SER A 362 32.04 -19.02 -26.08
C SER A 362 30.87 -19.65 -25.32
N THR A 363 30.92 -19.71 -23.97
CA THR A 363 29.84 -20.18 -23.11
C THR A 363 28.51 -19.45 -23.30
N TRP A 364 28.52 -18.22 -23.82
CA TRP A 364 27.31 -17.45 -24.15
C TRP A 364 26.50 -18.09 -25.29
N LEU A 365 27.12 -18.81 -26.23
CA LEU A 365 26.41 -19.48 -27.35
C LEU A 365 25.46 -20.59 -26.90
N ASN A 366 25.56 -21.05 -25.64
CA ASN A 366 24.66 -22.06 -25.08
C ASN A 366 23.24 -21.53 -24.82
N GLY A 367 23.06 -20.21 -24.66
CA GLY A 367 21.79 -19.61 -24.28
C GLY A 367 21.43 -19.75 -22.80
N LEU A 368 20.34 -19.09 -22.40
CA LEU A 368 19.60 -19.41 -21.17
C LEU A 368 18.78 -20.68 -21.37
N SER A 369 18.51 -21.44 -20.31
CA SER A 369 17.67 -22.63 -20.40
C SER A 369 16.23 -22.24 -20.78
N ALA A 370 15.72 -22.85 -21.85
CA ALA A 370 14.34 -22.63 -22.34
C ALA A 370 13.24 -22.98 -21.32
N SER A 371 13.58 -23.70 -20.23
CA SER A 371 12.68 -23.90 -19.08
C SER A 371 12.29 -22.60 -18.39
N PHE A 372 13.08 -21.53 -18.54
CA PHE A 372 12.83 -20.19 -17.99
C PHE A 372 12.49 -19.16 -19.10
N GLN A 373 12.03 -19.60 -20.28
CA GLN A 373 11.63 -18.69 -21.36
C GLN A 373 10.23 -18.11 -21.09
N LYS A 374 10.13 -17.17 -20.15
CA LYS A 374 8.91 -16.40 -19.87
C LYS A 374 8.81 -15.27 -20.90
N ARG A 375 7.90 -15.40 -21.89
CA ARG A 375 7.68 -14.37 -22.93
C ARG A 375 6.92 -13.16 -22.40
N ILE A 376 7.57 -12.39 -21.54
CA ILE A 376 7.07 -11.11 -21.02
C ILE A 376 8.09 -9.99 -21.28
N PRO A 377 7.65 -8.72 -21.42
CA PRO A 377 8.55 -7.58 -21.51
C PRO A 377 9.49 -7.45 -20.31
N VAL A 378 10.68 -6.87 -20.50
CA VAL A 378 11.60 -6.50 -19.41
C VAL A 378 10.96 -5.53 -18.43
N LYS A 379 10.04 -4.65 -18.88
CA LYS A 379 9.24 -3.82 -17.96
C LYS A 379 8.45 -4.66 -16.95
N ASP A 380 7.92 -5.79 -17.37
CA ASP A 380 7.08 -6.64 -16.53
C ASP A 380 7.96 -7.50 -15.60
N LEU A 381 9.10 -8.01 -16.09
CA LEU A 381 10.16 -8.59 -15.24
C LEU A 381 10.64 -7.61 -14.17
N LEU A 382 10.83 -6.34 -14.53
CA LEU A 382 11.23 -5.28 -13.62
C LEU A 382 10.14 -4.97 -12.58
N SER A 383 8.86 -5.11 -12.94
CA SER A 383 7.73 -5.03 -12.00
C SER A 383 7.62 -6.25 -11.06
N GLU A 384 8.22 -7.38 -11.44
CA GLU A 384 8.43 -8.57 -10.60
C GLU A 384 9.81 -8.55 -9.89
N LEU A 385 10.55 -7.42 -9.94
CA LEU A 385 11.92 -7.26 -9.39
C LEU A 385 12.96 -8.27 -9.94
N PHE A 386 12.70 -8.87 -11.11
CA PHE A 386 13.38 -10.05 -11.61
C PHE A 386 13.42 -11.21 -10.58
N VAL A 387 12.42 -11.34 -9.70
CA VAL A 387 12.30 -12.45 -8.75
C VAL A 387 11.36 -13.52 -9.32
N GLU A 388 11.83 -14.76 -9.38
CA GLU A 388 11.06 -15.92 -9.85
C GLU A 388 10.35 -16.61 -8.69
N GLU A 389 11.06 -16.85 -7.58
CA GLU A 389 10.51 -17.41 -6.35
C GLU A 389 11.01 -16.62 -5.14
N TRP A 390 10.10 -16.25 -4.23
CA TRP A 390 10.43 -15.74 -2.90
C TRP A 390 9.57 -16.45 -1.86
N LEU A 391 10.18 -17.41 -1.18
CA LEU A 391 9.55 -18.27 -0.19
C LEU A 391 10.11 -17.97 1.21
N PRO A 392 9.33 -17.32 2.11
CA PRO A 392 9.69 -17.16 3.51
C PRO A 392 9.41 -18.46 4.29
N MET A 393 10.45 -19.07 4.85
CA MET A 393 10.36 -20.21 5.75
C MET A 393 10.33 -19.72 7.21
N ILE A 394 9.25 -20.07 7.92
CA ILE A 394 8.92 -19.53 9.26
C ILE A 394 9.24 -20.56 10.35
N ASN A 395 10.03 -20.16 11.36
CA ASN A 395 10.42 -21.02 12.48
C ASN A 395 9.57 -20.80 13.74
N TYR A 396 8.31 -21.27 13.72
CA TYR A 396 7.40 -21.16 14.85
C TYR A 396 7.94 -21.80 16.17
N PRO A 397 8.68 -22.92 16.17
CA PRO A 397 9.36 -23.41 17.37
C PRO A 397 10.32 -22.38 18.02
N GLN A 398 11.02 -21.56 17.23
CA GLN A 398 11.84 -20.46 17.76
C GLN A 398 11.01 -19.27 18.25
N TYR A 399 9.87 -18.96 17.62
CA TYR A 399 8.91 -17.98 18.16
C TYR A 399 8.41 -18.41 19.55
N PHE A 400 7.88 -19.62 19.67
CA PHE A 400 7.29 -20.15 20.91
C PHE A 400 8.31 -20.15 22.06
N THR A 401 9.54 -20.59 21.79
CA THR A 401 10.62 -20.62 22.79
C THR A 401 11.15 -19.23 23.15
N SER A 402 11.05 -18.24 22.26
CA SER A 402 11.43 -16.84 22.55
C SER A 402 10.35 -16.08 23.33
N CYS A 403 9.07 -16.26 22.98
CA CYS A 403 7.93 -15.76 23.75
C CYS A 403 7.91 -16.34 25.17
N ALA A 404 8.21 -17.63 25.34
CA ALA A 404 8.33 -18.31 26.64
C ALA A 404 7.13 -18.08 27.60
N PRO A 405 5.92 -18.56 27.25
CA PRO A 405 4.72 -18.42 28.07
C PRO A 405 4.84 -19.19 29.40
N LYS A 406 4.70 -18.49 30.53
CA LYS A 406 4.79 -19.11 31.88
C LYS A 406 3.47 -19.73 32.34
N ARG A 407 2.35 -19.14 31.91
CA ARG A 407 0.98 -19.57 32.22
C ARG A 407 0.05 -19.15 31.10
N CYS A 408 -1.00 -19.92 30.89
CA CYS A 408 -2.16 -19.53 30.09
C CYS A 408 -3.41 -19.50 30.97
N THR A 409 -4.41 -18.71 30.59
CA THR A 409 -5.72 -18.66 31.21
C THR A 409 -6.80 -18.69 30.15
N TYR A 410 -7.90 -19.38 30.40
CA TYR A 410 -9.10 -19.39 29.57
C TYR A 410 -10.35 -19.41 30.46
N THR A 411 -11.52 -19.07 29.92
CA THR A 411 -12.78 -19.13 30.68
C THR A 411 -13.66 -20.27 30.22
N GLU A 412 -14.07 -21.12 31.16
CA GLU A 412 -15.05 -22.18 30.94
C GLU A 412 -16.43 -21.73 31.47
N ILE A 413 -17.50 -21.98 30.72
CA ILE A 413 -18.87 -21.67 31.15
C ILE A 413 -19.31 -22.69 32.20
N ASN A 414 -19.33 -22.30 33.47
CA ASN A 414 -19.92 -23.11 34.53
C ASN A 414 -21.44 -22.86 34.60
N HIS A 415 -22.23 -23.91 34.37
CA HIS A 415 -23.68 -23.81 34.28
C HIS A 415 -24.42 -23.65 35.62
N MET A 416 -23.81 -23.95 36.78
CA MET A 416 -24.51 -23.83 38.09
C MET A 416 -23.59 -23.44 39.25
N ASN A 417 -23.95 -22.37 39.97
CA ASN A 417 -23.35 -22.02 41.26
C ASN A 417 -24.41 -21.61 42.30
N LEU A 418 -25.04 -22.63 42.90
CA LEU A 418 -26.15 -22.48 43.87
C LEU A 418 -25.80 -21.55 45.06
N PHE A 419 -24.54 -21.56 45.51
CA PHE A 419 -24.08 -20.73 46.62
C PHE A 419 -24.04 -19.24 46.24
N TYR A 420 -23.56 -18.91 45.04
CA TYR A 420 -23.59 -17.55 44.53
C TYR A 420 -25.04 -17.05 44.33
N THR A 421 -25.92 -17.88 43.75
CA THR A 421 -27.35 -17.52 43.60
C THR A 421 -28.00 -17.21 44.96
N ALA A 422 -27.72 -18.01 46.00
CA ALA A 422 -28.23 -17.77 47.34
C ALA A 422 -27.68 -16.46 47.96
N ALA A 423 -26.37 -16.21 47.84
CA ALA A 423 -25.75 -14.98 48.34
C ALA A 423 -26.27 -13.71 47.64
N LEU A 424 -26.46 -13.77 46.32
CA LEU A 424 -27.01 -12.68 45.50
C LEU A 424 -28.44 -12.33 45.92
N LEU A 425 -29.29 -13.33 46.16
CA LEU A 425 -30.67 -13.12 46.60
C LEU A 425 -30.74 -12.50 48.00
N LEU A 426 -29.87 -12.91 48.92
CA LEU A 426 -29.76 -12.32 50.26
C LEU A 426 -29.29 -10.86 50.21
N ALA A 427 -28.28 -10.55 49.38
CA ALA A 427 -27.79 -9.19 49.18
C ALA A 427 -28.86 -8.26 48.56
N LEU A 428 -29.61 -8.75 47.58
CA LEU A 428 -30.66 -7.98 46.90
C LEU A 428 -31.90 -7.74 47.77
N TYR A 429 -32.21 -8.61 48.73
CA TYR A 429 -33.45 -8.54 49.53
C TYR A 429 -33.65 -7.17 50.22
N GLY A 430 -32.59 -6.60 50.82
CA GLY A 430 -32.64 -5.30 51.48
C GLY A 430 -32.96 -4.14 50.53
N GLY A 431 -32.22 -4.02 49.43
CA GLY A 431 -32.47 -2.98 48.42
C GLY A 431 -33.82 -3.16 47.71
N LEU A 432 -34.19 -4.40 47.39
CA LEU A 432 -35.42 -4.74 46.67
C LEU A 432 -36.67 -4.39 47.47
N THR A 433 -36.71 -4.65 48.77
CA THR A 433 -37.86 -4.31 49.62
C THR A 433 -38.06 -2.79 49.73
N ILE A 434 -36.99 -2.01 49.93
CA ILE A 434 -37.04 -0.54 49.96
C ILE A 434 -37.50 0.01 48.60
N LEU A 435 -36.88 -0.44 47.50
CA LEU A 435 -37.21 0.03 46.15
C LEU A 435 -38.66 -0.33 45.75
N LEU A 436 -39.16 -1.51 46.12
CA LEU A 436 -40.54 -1.90 45.85
C LEU A 436 -41.57 -1.09 46.67
N ARG A 437 -41.25 -0.71 47.92
CA ARG A 437 -42.11 0.20 48.71
C ARG A 437 -42.23 1.58 48.04
N LEU A 438 -41.11 2.11 47.53
CA LEU A 438 -41.10 3.35 46.73
C LEU A 438 -41.89 3.19 45.43
N ILE A 439 -41.66 2.12 44.66
CA ILE A 439 -42.31 1.89 43.37
C ILE A 439 -43.82 1.67 43.51
N THR A 440 -44.33 0.95 44.52
CA THR A 440 -45.78 0.77 44.67
C THR A 440 -46.49 2.05 45.09
N SER A 441 -45.89 2.85 45.97
CA SER A 441 -46.37 4.20 46.30
C SER A 441 -46.38 5.12 45.07
N PHE A 442 -45.27 5.15 44.33
CA PHE A 442 -45.11 5.98 43.14
C PHE A 442 -46.03 5.54 41.98
N SER A 443 -46.23 4.23 41.78
CA SER A 443 -47.11 3.71 40.72
C SER A 443 -48.58 4.12 40.90
N VAL A 444 -49.07 4.18 42.15
CA VAL A 444 -50.42 4.69 42.45
C VAL A 444 -50.55 6.18 42.07
N SER A 445 -49.46 6.96 42.19
CA SER A 445 -49.43 8.37 41.76
C SER A 445 -49.19 8.55 40.25
N VAL A 446 -48.38 7.68 39.63
CA VAL A 446 -47.97 7.78 38.22
C VAL A 446 -48.99 7.19 37.25
N PHE A 447 -49.90 6.31 37.69
CA PHE A 447 -51.05 5.89 36.87
C PHE A 447 -51.92 7.10 36.42
N PHE A 448 -51.87 8.22 37.15
CA PHE A 448 -52.50 9.49 36.75
C PHE A 448 -51.71 10.31 35.71
N ARG A 449 -50.42 10.01 35.44
CA ARG A 449 -49.55 10.83 34.57
C ARG A 449 -48.48 9.99 33.85
N LEU A 450 -48.79 9.54 32.62
CA LEU A 450 -47.81 8.91 31.72
C LEU A 450 -47.84 9.51 30.30
N LYS A 451 -46.75 10.18 29.89
CA LYS A 451 -46.29 10.18 28.49
C LYS A 451 -44.78 10.43 28.28
N HIS A 452 -44.01 9.35 28.48
CA HIS A 452 -43.04 8.80 27.51
C HIS A 452 -41.72 9.55 27.13
N ARG A 453 -40.58 8.90 27.46
CA ARG A 453 -39.24 8.93 26.75
C ARG A 453 -38.51 10.29 26.72
N SER A 454 -37.20 10.41 26.46
CA SER A 454 -36.07 9.50 26.11
C SER A 454 -34.74 10.19 26.57
N THR A 455 -33.49 9.69 26.51
CA THR A 455 -32.75 8.46 26.07
C THR A 455 -31.49 8.37 26.97
N ASN A 456 -30.69 7.28 26.97
CA ASN A 456 -29.29 7.39 27.44
C ASN A 456 -28.27 6.49 26.68
N ASN A 457 -27.23 7.13 26.12
CA ASN A 457 -26.06 6.45 25.54
C ASN A 457 -25.05 6.16 26.67
N ASN A 458 -25.16 5.00 27.31
CA ASN A 458 -24.40 4.71 28.54
C ASN A 458 -23.12 3.90 28.35
N LEU A 459 -22.92 3.16 27.25
CA LEU A 459 -21.79 2.22 27.16
C LEU A 459 -20.41 2.91 27.21
N ASN A 460 -20.16 3.88 26.33
CA ASN A 460 -18.89 4.62 26.31
C ASN A 460 -18.66 5.44 27.59
N ARG A 461 -19.73 5.89 28.25
CA ARG A 461 -19.64 6.64 29.52
C ARG A 461 -19.27 5.70 30.68
N ALA A 462 -19.90 4.53 30.75
CA ALA A 462 -19.55 3.49 31.73
C ALA A 462 -18.11 2.99 31.53
N TYR A 463 -17.65 2.78 30.30
CA TYR A 463 -16.26 2.43 30.01
C TYR A 463 -15.29 3.51 30.52
N LYS A 464 -15.51 4.80 30.19
CA LYS A 464 -14.64 5.88 30.70
C LYS A 464 -14.62 5.98 32.22
N GLN A 465 -15.78 5.84 32.89
CA GLN A 465 -15.82 5.84 34.37
C GLN A 465 -15.09 4.63 34.99
N LEU A 466 -15.21 3.44 34.38
CA LEU A 466 -14.45 2.26 34.81
C LEU A 466 -12.95 2.44 34.58
N GLN A 467 -12.55 3.02 33.45
CA GLN A 467 -11.15 3.29 33.10
C GLN A 467 -10.50 4.33 34.03
N GLU A 468 -11.25 5.37 34.44
CA GLU A 468 -10.82 6.36 35.44
C GLU A 468 -10.69 5.77 36.86
N THR A 469 -11.39 4.67 37.16
CA THR A 469 -11.42 4.05 38.50
C THR A 469 -10.49 2.83 38.63
N HIS A 470 -10.21 2.14 37.52
CA HIS A 470 -9.52 0.83 37.47
C HIS A 470 -8.50 0.73 36.33
N SER A 471 -7.73 1.80 36.07
CA SER A 471 -6.73 1.89 35.00
C SER A 471 -5.78 0.70 34.90
N ASP A 472 -5.41 0.13 36.06
CA ASP A 472 -4.34 -0.85 36.19
C ASP A 472 -4.85 -2.31 36.12
N SER A 473 -6.17 -2.51 35.99
CA SER A 473 -6.79 -3.85 36.01
C SER A 473 -8.00 -4.03 35.07
N LEU A 474 -8.35 -3.01 34.27
CA LEU A 474 -9.47 -3.07 33.33
C LEU A 474 -9.04 -3.65 31.97
N GLU A 475 -8.95 -4.98 31.88
CA GLU A 475 -8.83 -5.67 30.60
C GLU A 475 -10.22 -5.92 29.99
N CYS A 476 -10.37 -5.65 28.69
CA CYS A 476 -11.56 -5.93 27.91
C CYS A 476 -11.11 -6.54 26.58
N SER A 477 -11.29 -7.84 26.38
CA SER A 477 -10.79 -8.54 25.20
C SER A 477 -11.56 -8.18 23.93
N CYS A 478 -10.84 -8.13 22.80
CA CYS A 478 -11.38 -7.74 21.50
C CYS A 478 -11.99 -8.94 20.75
N SER A 479 -13.27 -8.88 20.40
CA SER A 479 -13.92 -9.88 19.55
C SER A 479 -13.51 -9.83 18.07
N ASN A 480 -12.84 -8.76 17.64
CA ASN A 480 -12.02 -8.72 16.44
C ASN A 480 -10.65 -8.20 16.83
N ILE A 481 -9.64 -9.07 16.83
CA ILE A 481 -8.27 -8.75 17.26
C ILE A 481 -7.49 -7.92 16.24
N ALA A 482 -7.97 -7.85 14.99
CA ALA A 482 -7.41 -7.08 13.91
C ALA A 482 -8.50 -6.19 13.30
N VAL A 483 -8.24 -4.87 13.23
CA VAL A 483 -9.18 -3.90 12.65
C VAL A 483 -8.47 -3.15 11.52
N PRO A 484 -8.90 -3.32 10.25
CA PRO A 484 -8.37 -2.57 9.11
C PRO A 484 -8.41 -1.05 9.31
N PHE A 485 -7.34 -0.34 8.94
CA PHE A 485 -7.24 1.10 9.15
C PHE A 485 -8.34 1.89 8.43
N GLU A 486 -8.85 1.42 7.29
CA GLU A 486 -10.04 1.95 6.58
C GLU A 486 -11.28 2.20 7.48
N LYS A 487 -11.39 1.52 8.63
CA LYS A 487 -12.57 1.61 9.52
C LYS A 487 -12.53 2.77 10.50
N PHE A 488 -11.38 3.43 10.69
CA PHE A 488 -11.21 4.48 11.69
C PHE A 488 -10.17 5.56 11.33
N VAL A 489 -9.37 5.37 10.27
CA VAL A 489 -8.55 6.41 9.65
C VAL A 489 -9.32 6.98 8.45
N THR A 490 -9.17 8.28 8.17
CA THR A 490 -9.74 8.92 6.97
C THR A 490 -8.74 9.89 6.37
N TRP A 491 -8.24 9.57 5.18
CA TRP A 491 -7.24 10.37 4.49
C TRP A 491 -7.87 11.51 3.67
N LEU A 492 -7.29 12.69 3.79
CA LEU A 492 -7.65 13.89 3.02
C LEU A 492 -6.40 14.50 2.36
N PRO A 493 -5.72 13.76 1.45
CA PRO A 493 -4.54 14.24 0.76
C PRO A 493 -4.85 15.50 -0.05
N ARG A 494 -3.93 16.47 -0.02
CA ARG A 494 -4.03 17.72 -0.78
C ARG A 494 -2.74 17.96 -1.54
N LEU A 495 -2.77 17.66 -2.84
CA LEU A 495 -1.71 18.06 -3.76
C LEU A 495 -1.66 19.59 -3.90
N HIS A 496 -0.53 20.10 -4.38
CA HIS A 496 -0.38 21.53 -4.66
C HIS A 496 -1.37 22.00 -5.73
N GLN A 497 -1.85 23.25 -5.65
CA GLN A 497 -2.94 23.78 -6.50
C GLN A 497 -2.63 23.73 -8.01
N LEU A 498 -1.35 23.69 -8.40
CA LEU A 498 -0.93 23.44 -9.79
C LEU A 498 -1.46 22.11 -10.33
N CYS A 499 -1.51 21.06 -9.50
CA CYS A 499 -2.03 19.74 -9.85
C CYS A 499 -3.56 19.66 -9.92
N SER A 500 -4.26 20.78 -9.73
CA SER A 500 -5.69 20.95 -9.97
C SER A 500 -5.99 22.21 -10.80
N SER A 501 -5.04 22.62 -11.66
CA SER A 501 -5.14 23.82 -12.51
C SER A 501 -5.19 23.47 -13.99
N ASP A 502 -5.68 24.40 -14.81
CA ASP A 502 -5.76 24.20 -16.27
C ASP A 502 -4.39 23.89 -16.92
N PHE A 503 -3.29 24.32 -16.28
CA PHE A 503 -1.92 24.14 -16.76
C PHE A 503 -1.48 22.67 -16.94
N ILE A 504 -2.15 21.72 -16.28
CA ILE A 504 -1.87 20.29 -16.44
C ILE A 504 -2.83 19.58 -17.41
N THR A 505 -3.78 20.29 -18.01
CA THR A 505 -4.79 19.69 -18.90
C THR A 505 -4.24 19.46 -20.31
N GLU A 506 -4.67 18.38 -20.96
CA GLU A 506 -4.34 18.13 -22.36
C GLU A 506 -4.83 19.26 -23.29
N ASN A 507 -5.89 19.98 -22.93
CA ASN A 507 -6.33 21.15 -23.70
C ASN A 507 -5.31 22.29 -23.66
N TRP A 508 -4.77 22.64 -22.49
CA TRP A 508 -3.70 23.63 -22.36
C TRP A 508 -2.42 23.19 -23.05
N ILE A 509 -2.00 21.93 -22.83
CA ILE A 509 -0.80 21.37 -23.45
C ILE A 509 -0.93 21.36 -24.99
N THR A 510 -2.09 20.96 -25.51
CA THR A 510 -2.35 20.91 -26.97
C THR A 510 -2.45 22.30 -27.57
N LEU A 511 -3.02 23.30 -26.87
CA LEU A 511 -3.02 24.70 -27.35
C LEU A 511 -1.59 25.25 -27.53
N LEU A 512 -0.67 24.90 -26.62
CA LEU A 512 0.74 25.27 -26.76
C LEU A 512 1.42 24.48 -27.89
N SER A 513 1.21 23.16 -27.99
CA SER A 513 1.77 22.35 -29.08
C SER A 513 1.21 22.70 -30.47
N LEU A 514 -0.03 23.18 -30.59
CA LEU A 514 -0.60 23.62 -31.88
C LEU A 514 -0.02 24.94 -32.37
N SER A 515 0.53 25.79 -31.48
CA SER A 515 1.26 26.99 -31.91
C SER A 515 2.50 26.68 -32.75
N GLN A 516 2.97 25.42 -32.71
CA GLN A 516 4.16 24.91 -33.38
C GLN A 516 3.94 24.56 -34.86
N SER A 517 2.70 24.34 -35.33
CA SER A 517 2.43 23.99 -36.74
C SER A 517 2.37 25.20 -37.68
N ASP A 518 1.92 26.34 -37.15
CA ASP A 518 1.55 27.50 -37.98
C ASP A 518 2.70 28.50 -38.11
N PHE A 519 3.72 28.41 -37.25
CA PHE A 519 4.90 29.27 -37.25
C PHE A 519 6.06 28.69 -38.09
N VAL A 520 5.85 28.64 -39.42
CA VAL A 520 6.91 28.31 -40.40
C VAL A 520 7.88 29.49 -40.53
N GLY A 521 8.70 29.72 -39.49
CA GLY A 521 9.52 30.93 -39.38
C GLY A 521 10.51 30.94 -38.21
N TRP A 522 11.62 30.20 -38.36
CA TRP A 522 12.94 30.50 -37.77
C TRP A 522 12.96 31.06 -36.33
N TYR A 523 12.78 30.21 -35.31
CA TYR A 523 13.60 30.18 -34.08
C TYR A 523 13.23 28.97 -33.22
N GLU A 524 13.96 27.86 -33.37
CA GLU A 524 13.81 26.65 -32.53
C GLU A 524 14.21 26.87 -31.06
N MET A 525 14.68 28.06 -30.70
CA MET A 525 15.03 28.47 -29.33
C MET A 525 13.91 29.23 -28.61
N ASP A 526 12.78 29.53 -29.26
CA ASP A 526 11.65 30.17 -28.59
C ASP A 526 10.92 29.18 -27.67
N TRP A 527 10.45 29.68 -26.51
CA TRP A 527 9.79 28.88 -25.49
C TRP A 527 8.51 28.20 -26.01
N PHE A 528 7.84 28.74 -27.03
CA PHE A 528 6.70 28.09 -27.68
C PHE A 528 7.01 26.67 -28.19
N GLY A 529 8.25 26.41 -28.65
CA GLY A 529 8.67 25.07 -29.11
C GLY A 529 8.75 24.01 -28.00
N PHE A 530 8.85 24.43 -26.72
CA PHE A 530 9.01 23.55 -25.56
C PHE A 530 7.95 23.79 -24.47
N GLY A 531 7.07 24.79 -24.60
CA GLY A 531 6.04 25.11 -23.61
C GLY A 531 5.12 23.91 -23.37
N GLY A 532 4.68 23.27 -24.45
CA GLY A 532 3.89 22.03 -24.39
C GLY A 532 4.61 20.89 -23.65
N THR A 533 5.92 20.70 -23.85
CA THR A 533 6.66 19.64 -23.16
C THR A 533 6.88 19.95 -21.68
N HIS A 534 7.15 21.21 -21.30
CA HIS A 534 7.24 21.63 -19.90
C HIS A 534 5.92 21.44 -19.13
N PHE A 535 4.77 21.76 -19.74
CA PHE A 535 3.46 21.53 -19.10
C PHE A 535 3.04 20.06 -19.12
N ARG A 536 3.46 19.28 -20.12
CA ARG A 536 3.32 17.80 -20.11
C ARG A 536 4.13 17.19 -18.96
N PHE A 537 5.38 17.60 -18.76
CA PHE A 537 6.21 17.23 -17.61
C PHE A 537 5.52 17.55 -16.27
N LEU A 538 5.01 18.77 -16.10
CA LEU A 538 4.27 19.17 -14.90
C LEU A 538 3.01 18.32 -14.68
N SER A 539 2.25 18.04 -15.75
CA SER A 539 1.07 17.18 -15.69
C SER A 539 1.42 15.76 -15.25
N THR A 540 2.44 15.14 -15.84
CA THR A 540 2.82 13.76 -15.47
C THR A 540 3.50 13.69 -14.10
N LEU A 541 4.22 14.74 -13.64
CA LEU A 541 4.65 14.85 -12.24
C LEU A 541 3.46 14.89 -11.26
N CYS A 542 2.43 15.69 -11.57
CA CYS A 542 1.22 15.74 -10.77
C CYS A 542 0.45 14.41 -10.76
N GLN A 543 0.37 13.73 -11.90
CA GLN A 543 -0.21 12.37 -12.00
C GLN A 543 0.61 11.35 -11.20
N LEU A 544 1.94 11.41 -11.28
CA LEU A 544 2.85 10.53 -10.54
C LEU A 544 2.67 10.73 -9.04
N ALA A 545 2.78 11.97 -8.54
CA ALA A 545 2.54 12.28 -7.13
C ALA A 545 1.16 11.84 -6.65
N ASN A 546 0.10 12.03 -7.46
CA ASN A 546 -1.23 11.55 -7.12
C ASN A 546 -1.30 10.01 -7.02
N LYS A 547 -0.67 9.29 -7.96
CA LYS A 547 -0.59 7.82 -7.92
C LYS A 547 0.19 7.38 -6.68
N THR A 548 1.40 7.89 -6.45
CA THR A 548 2.24 7.49 -5.29
C THR A 548 1.52 7.71 -3.96
N VAL A 549 0.78 8.82 -3.80
CA VAL A 549 -0.05 9.06 -2.61
C VAL A 549 -1.22 8.07 -2.50
N THR A 550 -1.95 7.84 -3.60
CA THR A 550 -3.12 6.95 -3.61
C THR A 550 -2.74 5.50 -3.36
N ASP A 551 -1.70 5.00 -4.03
CA ASP A 551 -1.17 3.64 -3.88
C ASP A 551 -0.56 3.41 -2.48
N ALA A 552 -0.02 4.45 -1.83
CA ALA A 552 0.44 4.37 -0.45
C ALA A 552 -0.74 4.29 0.54
N ILE A 553 -1.76 5.15 0.36
CA ILE A 553 -2.99 5.14 1.18
C ILE A 553 -3.70 3.79 1.08
N GLN A 554 -3.91 3.27 -0.14
CA GLN A 554 -4.58 1.96 -0.32
C GLN A 554 -3.83 0.82 0.38
N ARG A 555 -2.50 0.82 0.37
CA ARG A 555 -1.70 -0.20 1.10
C ARG A 555 -1.79 -0.04 2.61
N PHE A 556 -1.81 1.19 3.12
CA PHE A 556 -2.03 1.46 4.55
C PHE A 556 -3.42 1.03 5.00
N ASP A 557 -4.47 1.37 4.25
CA ASP A 557 -5.86 1.12 4.63
C ASP A 557 -6.21 -0.38 4.70
N ILE A 558 -5.48 -1.23 3.95
CA ILE A 558 -5.55 -2.70 4.00
C ILE A 558 -4.86 -3.28 5.25
N GLN A 559 -3.83 -2.61 5.80
CA GLN A 559 -3.20 -3.04 7.04
C GLN A 559 -4.20 -2.94 8.20
N SER A 560 -3.98 -3.74 9.25
CA SER A 560 -4.84 -3.76 10.42
C SER A 560 -4.10 -3.33 11.67
N PHE A 561 -4.73 -2.49 12.48
CA PHE A 561 -4.34 -2.29 13.87
C PHE A 561 -4.70 -3.56 14.65
N ILE A 562 -3.68 -4.24 15.19
CA ILE A 562 -3.84 -5.50 15.92
C ILE A 562 -3.79 -5.20 17.42
N THR A 563 -4.87 -5.51 18.14
CA THR A 563 -4.87 -5.51 19.61
C THR A 563 -5.82 -6.57 20.17
N LEU A 564 -5.34 -7.27 21.19
CA LEU A 564 -6.06 -8.38 21.84
C LEU A 564 -7.00 -7.89 22.95
N ASN A 565 -6.71 -6.72 23.53
CA ASN A 565 -7.55 -6.01 24.49
C ASN A 565 -7.82 -4.57 24.00
N VAL A 566 -8.93 -3.97 24.42
CA VAL A 566 -9.27 -2.57 24.10
C VAL A 566 -8.25 -1.62 24.73
N THR A 567 -7.42 -1.00 23.90
CA THR A 567 -6.42 0.00 24.31
C THR A 567 -7.06 1.29 24.80
N THR A 568 -6.42 1.96 25.77
CA THR A 568 -6.87 3.30 26.21
C THR A 568 -6.85 4.30 25.05
N GLU A 569 -7.76 5.27 25.06
CA GLU A 569 -7.81 6.35 24.05
C GLU A 569 -6.47 7.09 23.92
N THR A 570 -5.76 7.30 25.03
CA THR A 570 -4.42 7.92 25.03
C THR A 570 -3.37 7.01 24.37
N SER A 571 -3.31 5.73 24.75
CA SER A 571 -2.37 4.76 24.18
C SER A 571 -2.62 4.53 22.68
N PHE A 572 -3.89 4.41 22.29
CA PHE A 572 -4.32 4.28 20.91
C PHE A 572 -3.88 5.48 20.06
N ASN A 573 -4.18 6.70 20.52
CA ASN A 573 -3.79 7.91 19.81
C ASN A 573 -2.27 8.08 19.70
N ILE A 574 -1.49 7.67 20.72
CA ILE A 574 -0.02 7.68 20.66
C ILE A 574 0.49 6.67 19.62
N GLN A 575 0.02 5.41 19.66
CA GLN A 575 0.42 4.38 18.70
C GLN A 575 0.03 4.76 17.27
N LEU A 576 -1.20 5.23 17.06
CA LEU A 576 -1.69 5.67 15.76
C LEU A 576 -0.90 6.87 15.24
N HIS A 577 -0.55 7.85 16.09
CA HIS A 577 0.29 8.98 15.68
C HIS A 577 1.71 8.54 15.29
N ILE A 578 2.30 7.57 15.99
CA ILE A 578 3.62 7.03 15.62
C ILE A 578 3.54 6.37 14.24
N ILE A 579 2.59 5.45 14.06
CA ILE A 579 2.38 4.70 12.80
C ILE A 579 2.09 5.64 11.61
N VAL A 580 1.19 6.61 11.78
CA VAL A 580 0.82 7.59 10.73
C VAL A 580 1.97 8.56 10.42
N ASN A 581 2.74 8.99 11.43
CA ASN A 581 3.90 9.85 11.19
C ASN A 581 5.02 9.10 10.46
N ASP A 582 5.31 7.86 10.85
CA ASP A 582 6.36 7.05 10.22
C ASP A 582 6.03 6.76 8.74
N PHE A 583 4.78 6.34 8.46
CA PHE A 583 4.23 6.24 7.11
C PHE A 583 4.39 7.53 6.30
N ALA A 584 4.10 8.69 6.91
CA ALA A 584 4.26 9.99 6.25
C ALA A 584 5.73 10.37 5.98
N GLN A 585 6.66 10.08 6.89
CA GLN A 585 8.09 10.32 6.68
C GLN A 585 8.67 9.37 5.62
N SER A 586 8.24 8.11 5.60
CA SER A 586 8.59 7.16 4.54
C SER A 586 8.14 7.66 3.17
N PHE A 587 6.92 8.18 3.03
CA PHE A 587 6.46 8.80 1.79
C PHE A 587 7.35 9.98 1.34
N ILE A 588 7.65 10.92 2.26
CA ILE A 588 8.48 12.10 1.96
C ILE A 588 9.90 11.68 1.53
N THR A 589 10.52 10.76 2.27
CA THR A 589 11.90 10.32 2.03
C THR A 589 12.04 9.61 0.68
N ASN A 590 11.10 8.73 0.32
CA ASN A 590 11.10 8.06 -0.98
C ASN A 590 10.89 9.05 -2.14
N PHE A 591 10.04 10.06 -1.98
CA PHE A 591 9.82 11.08 -3.00
C PHE A 591 11.01 12.04 -3.14
N ASP A 592 11.66 12.41 -2.03
CA ASP A 592 12.85 13.25 -2.07
C ASP A 592 14.06 12.51 -2.67
N LEU A 593 14.26 11.23 -2.35
CA LEU A 593 15.28 10.38 -3.00
C LEU A 593 15.06 10.30 -4.53
N LEU A 594 13.81 10.17 -4.97
CA LEU A 594 13.42 10.14 -6.38
C LEU A 594 13.69 11.50 -7.07
N ILE A 595 13.43 12.63 -6.39
CA ILE A 595 13.76 13.98 -6.87
C ILE A 595 15.28 14.21 -6.89
N GLN A 596 16.01 13.84 -5.82
CA GLN A 596 17.48 13.92 -5.74
C GLN A 596 18.14 13.08 -6.83
N THR A 597 17.61 11.90 -7.14
CA THR A 597 18.11 11.04 -8.24
C THR A 597 17.98 11.75 -9.59
N VAL A 598 16.86 12.42 -9.88
CA VAL A 598 16.71 13.22 -11.11
C VAL A 598 17.56 14.49 -11.09
N GLN A 599 17.68 15.17 -9.95
CA GLN A 599 18.56 16.32 -9.81
C GLN A 599 20.02 15.94 -10.04
N LEU A 600 20.46 14.78 -9.54
CA LEU A 600 21.80 14.24 -9.80
C LEU A 600 21.95 13.91 -11.28
N LEU A 601 21.05 13.11 -11.86
CA LEU A 601 21.06 12.76 -13.29
C LEU A 601 21.13 14.01 -14.19
N THR A 602 20.31 15.03 -13.95
CA THR A 602 20.29 16.27 -14.75
C THR A 602 21.43 17.25 -14.45
N GLN A 603 22.27 16.96 -13.45
CA GLN A 603 23.50 17.70 -13.14
C GLN A 603 24.77 16.98 -13.61
N THR A 604 24.84 15.65 -13.46
CA THR A 604 25.96 14.83 -13.94
C THR A 604 25.87 14.55 -15.44
N ASP A 605 24.64 14.40 -15.94
CA ASP A 605 24.34 14.21 -17.35
C ASP A 605 23.54 15.42 -17.86
N GLN A 606 24.25 16.35 -18.51
CA GLN A 606 23.64 17.28 -19.46
C GLN A 606 23.91 16.79 -20.88
N PRO A 607 23.11 15.83 -21.39
CA PRO A 607 23.14 15.46 -22.80
C PRO A 607 22.45 16.56 -23.63
N TYR A 608 23.18 17.65 -23.83
CA TYR A 608 22.87 18.80 -24.67
C TYR A 608 21.43 19.33 -24.54
N LYS A 609 21.20 20.20 -23.54
CA LYS A 609 20.20 21.25 -23.75
C LYS A 609 20.68 22.13 -24.92
N LEU A 610 20.04 22.00 -26.08
CA LEU A 610 20.32 22.76 -27.29
C LEU A 610 20.05 24.25 -27.07
N ASN A 611 21.06 24.94 -26.56
CA ASN A 611 21.12 26.37 -26.34
C ASN A 611 22.43 26.85 -26.98
N GLY A 612 22.40 27.94 -27.77
CA GLY A 612 23.41 28.22 -28.81
C GLY A 612 24.88 28.21 -28.38
N ASN A 613 25.18 28.44 -27.09
CA ASN A 613 26.54 28.40 -26.56
C ASN A 613 27.12 26.97 -26.43
N ALA A 614 26.28 25.93 -26.25
CA ALA A 614 26.75 24.54 -26.20
C ALA A 614 27.28 24.06 -27.57
N LEU A 615 26.69 24.58 -28.65
CA LEU A 615 27.12 24.35 -30.04
C LEU A 615 28.61 24.70 -30.24
N LEU A 616 29.09 25.77 -29.57
CA LEU A 616 30.45 26.27 -29.70
C LEU A 616 31.51 25.32 -29.11
N PHE A 617 31.15 24.59 -28.05
CA PHE A 617 32.07 23.68 -27.35
C PHE A 617 32.29 22.36 -28.12
N TYR A 618 31.28 21.93 -28.87
CA TYR A 618 31.37 20.78 -29.78
C TYR A 618 32.27 21.06 -30.99
N LEU A 619 32.25 22.30 -31.51
CA LEU A 619 33.11 22.72 -32.62
C LEU A 619 34.60 22.62 -32.26
N THR A 620 34.99 22.98 -31.04
CA THR A 620 36.38 22.85 -30.59
C THR A 620 36.85 21.39 -30.51
N THR A 621 36.06 20.50 -29.92
CA THR A 621 36.48 19.10 -29.70
C THR A 621 36.45 18.27 -30.98
N GLN A 622 35.47 18.47 -31.88
CA GLN A 622 35.46 17.80 -33.18
C GLN A 622 36.54 18.32 -34.13
N ALA A 623 36.93 19.60 -34.07
CA ALA A 623 38.05 20.11 -34.86
C ALA A 623 39.39 19.48 -34.44
N GLU A 624 39.61 19.29 -33.14
CA GLU A 624 40.80 18.61 -32.60
C GLU A 624 40.83 17.12 -32.98
N ILE A 625 39.69 16.42 -32.95
CA ILE A 625 39.60 14.99 -33.32
C ILE A 625 39.75 14.77 -34.84
N SER A 626 39.26 15.68 -35.67
CA SER A 626 39.33 15.58 -37.14
C SER A 626 40.67 16.07 -37.73
N GLY A 627 41.58 16.60 -36.92
CA GLY A 627 42.89 17.08 -37.36
C GLY A 627 42.84 18.36 -38.21
N ALA A 628 41.71 19.07 -38.21
CA ALA A 628 41.51 20.28 -39.00
C ALA A 628 42.15 21.49 -38.30
N GLN A 629 43.35 21.89 -38.73
CA GLN A 629 43.93 23.18 -38.35
C GLN A 629 43.07 24.32 -38.87
N TYR A 630 42.26 24.92 -38.00
CA TYR A 630 41.69 26.25 -38.22
C TYR A 630 42.68 27.31 -37.74
N ASP A 631 43.29 28.04 -38.68
CA ASP A 631 43.98 29.28 -38.37
C ASP A 631 42.98 30.30 -37.79
N ARG A 632 43.38 30.95 -36.69
CA ARG A 632 42.52 31.93 -35.99
C ARG A 632 42.52 33.26 -36.74
N VAL A 633 41.34 33.84 -36.91
CA VAL A 633 41.09 35.24 -37.30
C VAL A 633 40.12 35.84 -36.30
#